data_AF-A0A0F8ZKR6-F1
#
_entry.id   AF-A0A0F8ZKR6-F1
#
_cell.length_a   1.000
_cell.length_b   1.000
_cell.length_c   1.000
_cell.angle_alpha   90.00
_cell.angle_beta   90.00
_cell.angle_gamma   90.00
#
_symmetry.space_group_name_H-M   'P 1'
#
loop_
_entity.id
_entity.type
_entity.pdbx_description
1 polymer ?
#
loop_
_entity_poly.entity_id
_entity_poly.type
_entity_poly.pdbx_seq_one_letter_code
_entity_poly.pdbx_strand_id
1 'polypeptide(L)'
;PRPAGRLLVTGTGSTKERILEWAADLLPPSVSFVGGHPMAGKDTPGIDSAEADLFRGRAYCLCPAVNAHEDAVRAVAGMVTLVGAEPLYMEPKEHDQYAAAVSHLPLLLSAALFSLLRASPAWNDLAPMASSGFRDVTRLASGDPRMSHDIFLTNRDAAVHWLDRMVEELQRYRGLLQGNTEELLEAFAKAQMDRDSFIAEPHPRRLEGEEPADVRQDMMKSLMGGWVSERVKKVRELPGLMREAGSTGAEGKPSRAERIAEDIQRDLDKLEKKKERRNSEESKEKDRG
;
A
#
# COMPACT_ATOMS: atom_id res chain seq x y z
N PRO A 1 44.13 11.30 -12.45
CA PRO A 1 43.20 11.53 -13.60
C PRO A 1 41.76 11.18 -13.21
N ARG A 2 40.87 12.17 -13.06
CA ARG A 2 39.44 11.87 -13.05
C ARG A 2 39.15 11.21 -14.41
N PRO A 3 38.46 10.06 -14.47
CA PRO A 3 37.98 9.58 -15.77
C PRO A 3 37.22 10.73 -16.41
N ALA A 4 37.26 10.85 -17.74
CA ALA A 4 36.46 11.82 -18.49
C ALA A 4 34.97 11.50 -18.22
N GLY A 5 34.49 11.95 -17.07
CA GLY A 5 33.27 11.47 -16.46
C GLY A 5 32.13 12.16 -17.16
N ARG A 6 31.41 11.40 -17.98
CA ARG A 6 30.14 11.86 -18.53
C ARG A 6 29.26 12.23 -17.35
N LEU A 7 28.79 13.47 -17.34
CA LEU A 7 27.93 13.99 -16.29
C LEU A 7 26.67 13.13 -16.24
N LEU A 8 26.32 12.68 -15.03
CA LEU A 8 25.11 11.91 -14.74
C LEU A 8 24.17 12.80 -13.94
N VAL A 9 22.91 12.84 -14.34
CA VAL A 9 21.81 13.47 -13.60
C VAL A 9 20.78 12.41 -13.25
N THR A 10 20.27 12.45 -12.03
CA THR A 10 19.15 11.61 -11.56
C THR A 10 18.17 12.47 -10.76
N GLY A 11 16.98 11.95 -10.50
CA GLY A 11 15.93 12.63 -9.74
C GLY A 11 15.17 11.68 -8.84
N THR A 12 14.25 12.24 -8.06
CA THR A 12 13.40 11.51 -7.10
C THR A 12 11.92 11.83 -7.27
N GLY A 13 11.53 12.45 -8.40
CA GLY A 13 10.16 12.92 -8.62
C GLY A 13 9.14 11.78 -8.59
N SER A 14 7.87 12.08 -8.36
CA SER A 14 6.82 11.04 -8.28
C SER A 14 6.27 10.59 -9.63
N THR A 15 6.63 11.28 -10.72
CA THR A 15 6.22 10.98 -12.10
C THR A 15 7.45 10.91 -13.01
N LYS A 16 7.41 10.12 -14.09
CA LYS A 16 8.56 9.74 -14.91
C LYS A 16 8.44 10.16 -16.37
N GLU A 17 7.27 10.06 -17.01
CA GLU A 17 7.15 10.37 -18.45
C GLU A 17 7.62 11.80 -18.73
N ARG A 18 7.00 12.77 -18.06
CA ARG A 18 7.27 14.19 -18.28
C ARG A 18 8.72 14.61 -17.96
N ILE A 19 9.31 14.06 -16.90
CA ILE A 19 10.69 14.41 -16.52
C ILE A 19 11.71 13.81 -17.48
N LEU A 20 11.45 12.62 -18.05
CA LEU A 20 12.31 12.05 -19.08
C LEU A 20 12.18 12.80 -20.42
N GLU A 21 10.98 13.26 -20.78
CA GLU A 21 10.78 14.17 -21.93
C GLU A 21 11.62 15.44 -21.78
N TRP A 22 11.50 16.13 -20.65
CA TRP A 22 12.28 17.33 -20.38
C TRP A 22 13.78 17.08 -20.34
N ALA A 23 14.21 15.94 -19.79
CA ALA A 23 15.62 15.56 -19.80
C ALA A 23 16.14 15.38 -21.23
N ALA A 24 15.35 14.77 -22.12
CA ALA A 24 15.71 14.60 -23.53
C ALA A 24 15.80 15.94 -24.27
N ASP A 25 14.90 16.88 -23.99
CA ASP A 25 14.84 18.18 -24.65
C ASP A 25 15.91 19.17 -24.15
N LEU A 26 16.22 19.13 -22.84
CA LEU A 26 17.01 20.18 -22.18
C LEU A 26 18.47 19.77 -21.90
N LEU A 27 18.76 18.48 -21.74
CA LEU A 27 20.12 18.04 -21.42
C LEU A 27 20.97 17.90 -22.68
N PRO A 28 22.26 18.31 -22.63
CA PRO A 28 23.18 18.06 -23.72
C PRO A 28 23.34 16.55 -23.99
N PRO A 29 23.59 16.13 -25.25
CA PRO A 29 23.78 14.71 -25.60
C PRO A 29 24.91 13.99 -24.86
N SER A 30 25.84 14.74 -24.26
CA SER A 30 26.94 14.21 -23.46
C SER A 30 26.56 13.86 -22.01
N VAL A 31 25.35 14.23 -21.57
CA VAL A 31 24.82 14.00 -20.22
C VAL A 31 23.90 12.79 -20.23
N SER A 32 24.10 11.87 -19.28
CA SER A 32 23.16 10.76 -19.07
C SER A 32 22.13 11.12 -18.00
N PHE A 33 20.86 10.79 -18.27
CA PHE A 33 19.78 10.93 -17.30
C PHE A 33 19.23 9.56 -16.91
N VAL A 34 19.08 9.33 -15.61
CA VAL A 34 18.42 8.14 -15.06
C VAL A 34 17.33 8.62 -14.10
N GLY A 35 16.07 8.53 -14.53
CA GLY A 35 14.94 8.89 -13.69
C GLY A 35 14.84 7.98 -12.48
N GLY A 36 14.58 8.56 -11.31
CA GLY A 36 14.44 7.83 -10.06
C GLY A 36 13.15 8.18 -9.33
N HIS A 37 12.63 7.23 -8.56
CA HIS A 37 11.54 7.43 -7.61
C HIS A 37 11.68 6.47 -6.43
N PRO A 38 12.17 6.93 -5.27
CA PRO A 38 12.11 6.11 -4.06
C PRO A 38 10.64 5.90 -3.68
N MET A 39 10.20 4.64 -3.54
CA MET A 39 8.87 4.32 -3.00
C MET A 39 8.89 4.39 -1.48
N ALA A 40 9.35 5.54 -0.99
CA ALA A 40 9.51 5.88 0.41
C ALA A 40 9.14 7.35 0.57
N GLY A 41 8.33 7.65 1.57
CA GLY A 41 7.85 9.00 1.81
C GLY A 41 7.25 9.13 3.19
N LYS A 42 7.22 10.37 3.67
CA LYS A 42 6.56 10.77 4.89
C LYS A 42 5.52 11.83 4.56
N ASP A 43 4.47 11.87 5.35
CA ASP A 43 3.41 12.88 5.19
C ASP A 43 3.86 14.25 5.72
N THR A 44 4.98 14.31 6.44
CA THR A 44 5.57 15.55 6.96
C THR A 44 6.74 15.98 6.06
N PRO A 45 6.65 17.16 5.41
CA PRO A 45 7.73 17.66 4.57
C PRO A 45 8.88 18.25 5.39
N GLY A 46 9.99 18.58 4.72
CA GLY A 46 11.10 19.34 5.29
C GLY A 46 12.28 18.49 5.77
N ILE A 47 13.45 19.12 5.88
CA ILE A 47 14.72 18.47 6.25
C ILE A 47 14.69 17.90 7.68
N ASP A 48 13.90 18.50 8.57
CA ASP A 48 13.72 18.03 9.94
C ASP A 48 13.06 16.64 10.02
N SER A 49 12.39 16.23 8.94
CA SER A 49 11.78 14.90 8.80
C SER A 49 12.73 13.88 8.17
N ALA A 50 13.98 14.23 7.86
CA ALA A 50 14.92 13.33 7.21
C ALA A 50 15.38 12.20 8.15
N GLU A 51 15.44 10.99 7.60
CA GLU A 51 15.90 9.79 8.30
C GLU A 51 16.98 9.10 7.47
N ALA A 52 18.06 8.67 8.13
CA ALA A 52 19.19 8.03 7.47
C ALA A 52 18.83 6.68 6.84
N ASP A 53 17.81 6.01 7.36
CA ASP A 53 17.34 4.69 6.93
C ASP A 53 15.98 4.73 6.20
N LEU A 54 15.53 5.92 5.76
CA LEU A 54 14.25 6.13 5.07
C LEU A 54 14.03 5.16 3.89
N PHE A 55 15.10 4.83 3.17
CA PHE A 55 15.06 4.02 1.95
C PHE A 55 15.32 2.53 2.19
N ARG A 56 15.69 2.13 3.41
CA ARG A 56 16.11 0.74 3.70
C ARG A 56 14.97 -0.24 3.44
N GLY A 57 15.22 -1.25 2.61
CA GLY A 57 14.25 -2.30 2.23
C GLY A 57 13.07 -1.77 1.41
N ARG A 58 13.17 -0.55 0.86
CA ARG A 58 12.13 0.05 0.03
C ARG A 58 12.48 -0.11 -1.44
N ALA A 59 11.47 -0.33 -2.27
CA ALA A 59 11.64 -0.27 -3.71
C ALA A 59 12.06 1.15 -4.13
N TYR A 60 12.94 1.24 -5.12
CA TYR A 60 13.34 2.50 -5.74
C TYR A 60 13.26 2.32 -7.25
N CYS A 61 12.25 2.94 -7.86
CA CYS A 61 12.03 2.81 -9.29
C CYS A 61 13.10 3.55 -10.07
N LEU A 62 13.68 2.89 -11.07
CA LEU A 62 14.66 3.44 -11.99
C LEU A 62 14.11 3.39 -13.42
N CYS A 63 14.05 4.55 -14.05
CA CYS A 63 13.66 4.72 -15.45
C CYS A 63 14.82 5.38 -16.21
N PRO A 64 15.80 4.60 -16.69
CA PRO A 64 16.87 5.11 -17.53
C PRO A 64 16.32 5.76 -18.81
N ALA A 65 16.90 6.88 -19.25
CA ALA A 65 16.62 7.38 -20.58
C ALA A 65 17.14 6.41 -21.65
N VAL A 66 16.51 6.41 -22.84
CA VAL A 66 16.87 5.50 -23.95
C VAL A 66 18.35 5.63 -24.35
N ASN A 67 18.92 6.82 -24.24
CA ASN A 67 20.31 7.12 -24.54
C ASN A 67 21.23 7.13 -23.30
N ALA A 68 20.73 6.72 -22.13
CA ALA A 68 21.53 6.69 -20.90
C ALA A 68 22.68 5.68 -21.05
N HIS A 69 23.89 6.10 -20.71
CA HIS A 69 25.04 5.21 -20.75
C HIS A 69 24.95 4.14 -19.65
N GLU A 70 25.38 2.92 -19.94
CA GLU A 70 25.31 1.82 -18.97
C GLU A 70 26.07 2.13 -17.66
N ASP A 71 27.21 2.82 -17.74
CA ASP A 71 27.97 3.24 -16.55
C ASP A 71 27.15 4.17 -15.65
N ALA A 72 26.33 5.03 -16.24
CA ALA A 72 25.45 5.94 -15.53
C ALA A 72 24.32 5.16 -14.83
N VAL A 73 23.72 4.19 -15.52
CA VAL A 73 22.70 3.30 -14.94
C VAL A 73 23.28 2.48 -13.78
N ARG A 74 24.47 1.90 -13.96
CA ARG A 74 25.19 1.16 -12.90
C ARG A 74 25.50 2.05 -11.71
N ALA A 75 25.93 3.30 -11.93
CA ALA A 75 26.22 4.24 -10.85
C ALA A 75 24.98 4.57 -10.02
N VAL A 76 23.83 4.85 -10.65
CA VAL A 76 22.58 5.13 -9.91
C VAL A 76 22.07 3.90 -9.19
N ALA A 77 22.11 2.72 -9.81
CA ALA A 77 21.70 1.48 -9.16
C ALA A 77 22.60 1.13 -7.96
N GLY A 78 23.91 1.36 -8.09
CA GLY A 78 24.86 1.24 -7.00
C GLY A 78 24.53 2.20 -5.84
N MET A 79 24.24 3.46 -6.14
CA MET A 79 23.80 4.45 -5.14
C MET A 79 22.51 4.01 -4.42
N VAL A 80 21.50 3.54 -5.16
CA VAL A 80 20.25 3.01 -4.60
C VAL A 80 20.51 1.85 -3.64
N THR A 81 21.37 0.91 -4.04
CA THR A 81 21.75 -0.23 -3.21
C THR A 81 22.53 0.22 -1.97
N LEU A 82 23.41 1.22 -2.10
CA LEU A 82 24.20 1.77 -0.99
C LEU A 82 23.33 2.43 0.09
N VAL A 83 22.20 3.05 -0.29
CA VAL A 83 21.24 3.60 0.68
C VAL A 83 20.27 2.54 1.23
N GLY A 84 20.49 1.26 0.88
CA GLY A 84 19.72 0.12 1.38
C GLY A 84 18.39 -0.11 0.68
N ALA A 85 18.13 0.59 -0.43
CA ALA A 85 16.93 0.39 -1.24
C ALA A 85 17.14 -0.69 -2.30
N GLU A 86 16.03 -1.16 -2.87
CA GLU A 86 16.01 -2.19 -3.91
C GLU A 86 15.68 -1.56 -5.27
N PRO A 87 16.64 -1.56 -6.23
CA PRO A 87 16.40 -1.00 -7.56
C PRO A 87 15.28 -1.75 -8.30
N LEU A 88 14.30 -1.01 -8.82
CA LEU A 88 13.19 -1.52 -9.61
C LEU A 88 13.16 -0.86 -10.99
N TYR A 89 13.68 -1.53 -12.02
CA TYR A 89 13.73 -0.99 -13.38
C TYR A 89 12.37 -1.05 -14.08
N MET A 90 11.92 0.03 -14.69
CA MET A 90 10.65 0.05 -15.42
C MET A 90 10.63 1.16 -16.47
N GLU A 91 9.75 1.02 -17.46
CA GLU A 91 9.50 2.08 -18.42
C GLU A 91 8.81 3.28 -17.74
N PRO A 92 9.07 4.53 -18.18
CA PRO A 92 8.44 5.73 -17.60
C PRO A 92 6.90 5.68 -17.59
N LYS A 93 6.31 5.18 -18.68
CA LYS A 93 4.86 5.06 -18.83
C LYS A 93 4.27 4.00 -17.91
N GLU A 94 4.92 2.85 -17.81
CA GLU A 94 4.54 1.79 -16.89
C GLU A 94 4.59 2.27 -15.43
N HIS A 95 5.70 2.94 -15.07
CA HIS A 95 5.84 3.58 -13.77
C HIS A 95 4.67 4.51 -13.45
N ASP A 96 4.34 5.43 -14.35
CA ASP A 96 3.33 6.45 -14.11
C ASP A 96 1.92 5.84 -14.01
N GLN A 97 1.62 4.78 -14.76
CA GLN A 97 0.39 4.01 -14.61
C GLN A 97 0.29 3.33 -13.24
N TYR A 98 1.37 2.70 -12.77
CA TYR A 98 1.39 2.01 -11.48
C TYR A 98 1.36 2.99 -10.30
N ALA A 99 2.15 4.07 -10.36
CA ALA A 99 2.15 5.13 -9.36
C ALA A 99 0.77 5.80 -9.25
N ALA A 100 0.08 6.00 -10.38
CA ALA A 100 -1.29 6.49 -10.38
C ALA A 100 -2.24 5.58 -9.59
N ALA A 101 -2.14 4.25 -9.78
CA ALA A 101 -2.96 3.27 -9.10
C ALA A 101 -2.68 3.21 -7.59
N VAL A 102 -1.42 3.05 -7.20
CA VAL A 102 -1.05 2.68 -5.82
C VAL A 102 -0.68 3.86 -4.92
N SER A 103 -0.52 5.06 -5.49
CA SER A 103 -0.12 6.26 -4.73
C SER A 103 -0.99 7.48 -5.03
N HIS A 104 -1.15 7.88 -6.29
CA HIS A 104 -1.87 9.11 -6.62
C HIS A 104 -3.38 8.99 -6.35
N LEU A 105 -4.00 7.86 -6.71
CA LEU A 105 -5.40 7.61 -6.40
C LEU A 105 -5.67 7.64 -4.87
N PRO A 106 -4.92 6.94 -4.00
CA PRO A 106 -5.04 7.08 -2.55
C PRO A 106 -4.94 8.53 -2.05
N LEU A 107 -3.99 9.32 -2.56
CA LEU A 107 -3.84 10.74 -2.23
C LEU A 107 -5.10 11.53 -2.61
N LEU A 108 -5.62 11.32 -3.82
CA LEU A 108 -6.83 11.98 -4.31
C LEU A 108 -8.06 11.63 -3.46
N LEU A 109 -8.24 10.35 -3.14
CA LEU A 109 -9.36 9.87 -2.32
C LEU A 109 -9.31 10.41 -0.90
N SER A 110 -8.12 10.48 -0.31
CA SER A 110 -7.89 11.09 1.00
C SER A 110 -8.35 12.55 1.01
N ALA A 111 -7.93 13.35 0.02
CA ALA A 111 -8.31 14.76 -0.10
C ALA A 111 -9.82 14.94 -0.38
N ALA A 112 -10.38 14.12 -1.28
CA ALA A 112 -11.79 14.17 -1.64
C ALA A 112 -12.70 13.80 -0.46
N LEU A 113 -12.39 12.73 0.28
CA LEU A 113 -13.15 12.29 1.45
C LEU A 113 -13.16 13.37 2.54
N PHE A 114 -12.00 13.93 2.87
CA PHE A 114 -11.91 14.98 3.88
C PHE A 114 -12.70 16.23 3.45
N SER A 115 -12.55 16.66 2.20
CA SER A 115 -13.25 17.83 1.66
C SER A 115 -14.77 17.64 1.67
N LEU A 116 -15.26 16.46 1.29
CA LEU A 116 -16.68 16.11 1.29
C LEU A 116 -17.30 16.25 2.68
N LEU A 117 -16.69 15.61 3.70
CA LEU A 117 -17.25 15.65 5.05
C LEU A 117 -17.07 17.02 5.70
N ARG A 118 -15.96 17.71 5.45
CA ARG A 118 -15.69 19.04 5.98
C ARG A 118 -16.69 20.09 5.47
N ALA A 119 -17.18 19.93 4.24
CA ALA A 119 -18.19 20.79 3.63
C ALA A 119 -19.63 20.50 4.13
N SER A 120 -19.84 19.41 4.89
CA SER A 120 -21.15 19.09 5.45
C SER A 120 -21.59 20.15 6.47
N PRO A 121 -22.85 20.64 6.42
CA PRO A 121 -23.41 21.50 7.46
C PRO A 121 -23.36 20.85 8.86
N ALA A 122 -23.35 19.52 8.92
CA ALA A 122 -23.27 18.73 10.15
C ALA A 122 -21.83 18.47 10.62
N TRP A 123 -20.81 19.14 10.06
CA TRP A 123 -19.40 18.90 10.39
C TRP A 123 -19.12 18.92 11.90
N ASN A 124 -19.73 19.86 12.64
CA ASN A 124 -19.50 19.98 14.09
C ASN A 124 -19.99 18.76 14.88
N ASP A 125 -20.96 18.02 14.36
CA ASP A 125 -21.46 16.78 14.97
C ASP A 125 -20.72 15.55 14.44
N LEU A 126 -20.28 15.58 13.18
CA LEU A 126 -19.50 14.50 12.55
C LEU A 126 -18.06 14.45 13.08
N ALA A 127 -17.42 15.59 13.29
CA ALA A 127 -16.00 15.68 13.65
C ALA A 127 -15.67 14.98 14.98
N PRO A 128 -16.48 15.07 16.05
CA PRO A 128 -16.27 14.29 17.27
C PRO A 128 -16.36 12.76 17.06
N MET A 129 -17.10 12.30 16.04
CA MET A 129 -17.21 10.88 15.70
C MET A 129 -16.04 10.37 14.84
N ALA A 130 -15.17 11.26 14.36
CA ALA A 130 -14.04 10.92 13.51
C ALA A 130 -12.93 10.21 14.31
N SER A 131 -13.00 8.88 14.32
CA SER A 131 -12.07 7.98 15.00
C SER A 131 -10.78 7.75 14.20
N SER A 132 -9.94 6.80 14.64
CA SER A 132 -8.68 6.43 13.99
C SER A 132 -8.87 6.07 12.51
N GLY A 133 -9.93 5.35 12.15
CA GLY A 133 -10.16 4.96 10.75
C GLY A 133 -10.33 6.15 9.81
N PHE A 134 -11.04 7.20 10.24
CA PHE A 134 -11.15 8.43 9.45
C PHE A 134 -9.79 9.14 9.34
N ARG A 135 -9.05 9.22 10.45
CA ARG A 135 -7.72 9.85 10.49
C ARG A 135 -6.73 9.14 9.58
N ASP A 136 -6.76 7.81 9.54
CA ASP A 136 -5.85 7.01 8.72
C ASP A 136 -6.12 7.18 7.22
N VAL A 137 -7.39 7.11 6.81
CA VAL A 137 -7.78 7.26 5.40
C VAL A 137 -7.57 8.69 4.89
N THR A 138 -7.71 9.70 5.76
CA THR A 138 -7.55 11.12 5.40
C THR A 138 -6.16 11.69 5.66
N ARG A 139 -5.23 10.89 6.20
CA ARG A 139 -3.89 11.35 6.63
C ARG A 139 -3.13 12.05 5.49
N LEU A 140 -3.21 11.49 4.28
CA LEU A 140 -2.52 12.01 3.09
C LEU A 140 -3.01 13.39 2.64
N ALA A 141 -4.22 13.81 3.06
CA ALA A 141 -4.75 15.14 2.74
C ALA A 141 -3.96 16.28 3.40
N SER A 142 -3.10 15.96 4.39
CA SER A 142 -2.23 16.92 5.05
C SER A 142 -0.88 17.13 4.34
N GLY A 143 -0.63 16.43 3.22
CA GLY A 143 0.60 16.57 2.44
C GLY A 143 0.73 17.92 1.74
N ASP A 144 1.91 18.17 1.14
CA ASP A 144 2.17 19.42 0.42
C ASP A 144 1.22 19.58 -0.79
N PRO A 145 0.38 20.65 -0.83
CA PRO A 145 -0.53 20.86 -1.94
C PRO A 145 0.18 21.13 -3.27
N ARG A 146 1.41 21.69 -3.26
CA ARG A 146 2.20 21.90 -4.49
C ARG A 146 2.65 20.58 -5.10
N MET A 147 3.16 19.68 -4.25
CA MET A 147 3.52 18.32 -4.68
C MET A 147 2.31 17.61 -5.29
N SER A 148 1.16 17.67 -4.62
CA SER A 148 -0.09 17.05 -5.11
C SER A 148 -0.50 17.64 -6.46
N HIS A 149 -0.51 18.97 -6.58
CA HIS A 149 -0.79 19.66 -7.85
C HIS A 149 0.12 19.19 -8.99
N ASP A 150 1.43 19.14 -8.75
CA ASP A 150 2.41 18.80 -9.79
C ASP A 150 2.33 17.31 -10.19
N ILE A 151 2.03 16.41 -9.25
CA ILE A 151 1.73 14.99 -9.53
C ILE A 151 0.57 14.87 -10.51
N PHE A 152 -0.57 15.50 -10.23
CA PHE A 152 -1.75 15.38 -11.09
C PHE A 152 -1.62 16.18 -12.39
N LEU A 153 -0.77 17.22 -12.43
CA LEU A 153 -0.45 17.93 -13.66
C LEU A 153 0.42 17.09 -14.60
N THR A 154 1.38 16.35 -14.05
CA THR A 154 2.36 15.58 -14.83
C THR A 154 1.91 14.15 -15.14
N ASN A 155 0.87 13.64 -14.47
CA ASN A 155 0.35 12.29 -14.69
C ASN A 155 -1.20 12.26 -14.71
N ARG A 156 -1.80 13.23 -15.39
CA ARG A 156 -3.26 13.44 -15.41
C ARG A 156 -4.02 12.24 -15.95
N ASP A 157 -3.61 11.72 -17.10
CA ASP A 157 -4.40 10.73 -17.84
C ASP A 157 -4.46 9.39 -17.09
N ALA A 158 -3.34 8.95 -16.50
CA ALA A 158 -3.32 7.76 -15.64
C ALA A 158 -4.15 7.97 -14.37
N ALA A 159 -4.08 9.15 -13.76
CA ALA A 159 -4.87 9.47 -12.57
C ALA A 159 -6.38 9.45 -12.85
N VAL A 160 -6.81 10.01 -13.99
CA VAL A 160 -8.22 9.97 -14.43
C VAL A 160 -8.66 8.53 -14.70
N HIS A 161 -7.84 7.73 -15.41
CA HIS A 161 -8.14 6.33 -15.66
C HIS A 161 -8.44 5.56 -14.35
N TRP A 162 -7.58 5.70 -13.34
CA TRP A 162 -7.76 5.02 -12.06
C TRP A 162 -8.88 5.61 -11.21
N LEU A 163 -9.16 6.91 -11.32
CA LEU A 163 -10.32 7.53 -10.70
C LEU A 163 -11.62 6.96 -11.27
N ASP A 164 -11.75 6.83 -12.58
CA ASP A 164 -12.94 6.26 -13.22
C ASP A 164 -13.16 4.80 -12.75
N ARG A 165 -12.08 4.02 -12.68
CA ARG A 165 -12.10 2.65 -12.16
C ARG A 165 -12.55 2.59 -10.70
N MET A 166 -12.12 3.54 -9.88
CA MET A 166 -12.58 3.68 -8.49
C MET A 166 -14.06 4.07 -8.41
N VAL A 167 -14.53 4.98 -9.25
CA VAL A 167 -15.95 5.37 -9.32
C VAL A 167 -16.82 4.16 -9.65
N GLU A 168 -16.41 3.36 -10.64
CA GLU A 168 -17.13 2.11 -10.97
C GLU A 168 -17.18 1.14 -9.78
N GLU A 169 -16.07 1.00 -9.04
CA GLU A 169 -16.02 0.16 -7.84
C GLU A 169 -16.93 0.69 -6.71
N LEU A 170 -16.98 2.00 -6.50
CA LEU A 170 -17.92 2.62 -5.55
C LEU A 170 -19.38 2.40 -5.96
N GLN A 171 -19.69 2.46 -7.27
CA GLN A 171 -21.03 2.14 -7.77
C GLN A 171 -21.38 0.67 -7.56
N ARG A 172 -20.42 -0.24 -7.72
CA ARG A 172 -20.59 -1.67 -7.40
C ARG A 172 -20.97 -1.86 -5.93
N TYR A 173 -20.22 -1.24 -4.99
CA TYR A 173 -20.56 -1.31 -3.56
C TYR A 173 -21.88 -0.64 -3.23
N ARG A 174 -22.24 0.46 -3.90
CA ARG A 174 -23.57 1.08 -3.77
C ARG A 174 -24.68 0.11 -4.16
N GLY A 175 -24.52 -0.62 -5.27
CA GLY A 175 -25.45 -1.66 -5.70
C GLY A 175 -25.60 -2.78 -4.67
N LEU A 176 -24.47 -3.28 -4.14
CA LEU A 176 -24.47 -4.31 -3.09
C LEU A 176 -25.19 -3.84 -1.82
N LEU A 177 -25.00 -2.59 -1.40
CA LEU A 177 -25.68 -2.00 -0.24
C LEU A 177 -27.19 -1.86 -0.43
N GLN A 178 -27.67 -1.75 -1.67
CA GLN A 178 -29.08 -1.66 -2.02
C GLN A 178 -29.71 -3.04 -2.32
N GLY A 179 -28.88 -4.07 -2.43
CA GLY A 179 -29.25 -5.41 -2.88
C GLY A 179 -29.19 -6.47 -1.77
N ASN A 180 -28.70 -7.65 -2.12
CA ASN A 180 -28.63 -8.81 -1.24
C ASN A 180 -27.47 -8.70 -0.23
N THR A 181 -27.77 -8.89 1.06
CA THR A 181 -26.79 -8.85 2.15
C THR A 181 -25.72 -9.94 2.08
N GLU A 182 -26.00 -11.08 1.43
CA GLU A 182 -25.04 -12.17 1.27
C GLU A 182 -23.90 -11.80 0.30
N GLU A 183 -24.22 -11.21 -0.85
CA GLU A 183 -23.23 -10.73 -1.82
C GLU A 183 -22.35 -9.61 -1.23
N LEU A 184 -22.92 -8.77 -0.37
CA LEU A 184 -22.18 -7.74 0.36
C LEU A 184 -21.17 -8.37 1.33
N LEU A 185 -21.58 -9.41 2.07
CA LEU A 185 -20.68 -10.15 2.97
C LEU A 185 -19.54 -10.81 2.19
N GLU A 186 -19.84 -11.44 1.06
CA GLU A 186 -18.83 -12.05 0.19
C GLU A 186 -17.80 -11.04 -0.32
N ALA A 187 -18.27 -9.85 -0.75
CA ALA A 187 -17.37 -8.79 -1.19
C ALA A 187 -16.40 -8.34 -0.09
N PHE A 188 -16.90 -8.12 1.13
CA PHE A 188 -16.04 -7.75 2.28
C PHE A 188 -15.11 -8.89 2.71
N ALA A 189 -15.59 -10.13 2.71
CA ALA A 189 -14.76 -11.30 3.06
C ALA A 189 -13.62 -11.47 2.05
N LYS A 190 -13.90 -11.29 0.75
CA LYS A 190 -12.89 -11.32 -0.29
C LYS A 190 -11.86 -10.21 -0.10
N ALA A 191 -12.29 -8.97 0.09
CA ALA A 191 -11.38 -7.83 0.29
C ALA A 191 -10.49 -8.02 1.54
N GLN A 192 -11.05 -8.57 2.63
CA GLN A 192 -10.28 -8.90 3.83
C GLN A 192 -9.20 -9.95 3.51
N MET A 193 -9.56 -11.06 2.85
CA MET A 193 -8.59 -12.13 2.54
C MET A 193 -7.47 -11.64 1.64
N ASP A 194 -7.81 -10.92 0.57
CA ASP A 194 -6.82 -10.38 -0.38
C ASP A 194 -5.87 -9.41 0.34
N ARG A 195 -6.39 -8.55 1.22
CA ARG A 195 -5.58 -7.61 2.00
C ARG A 195 -4.69 -8.29 3.03
N ASP A 196 -5.21 -9.29 3.72
CA ASP A 196 -4.45 -10.03 4.72
C ASP A 196 -3.30 -10.81 4.06
N SER A 197 -3.54 -11.40 2.88
CA SER A 197 -2.49 -12.04 2.06
C SER A 197 -1.42 -11.04 1.64
N PHE A 198 -1.83 -9.85 1.19
CA PHE A 198 -0.93 -8.73 0.85
C PHE A 198 -0.04 -8.32 2.05
N ILE A 199 -0.54 -8.40 3.29
CA ILE A 199 0.28 -8.02 4.46
C ILE A 199 1.24 -9.15 4.84
N ALA A 200 0.81 -10.40 4.71
CA ALA A 200 1.54 -11.56 5.23
C ALA A 200 2.69 -12.04 4.34
N GLU A 201 2.55 -11.90 3.02
CA GLU A 201 3.50 -12.47 2.07
C GLU A 201 4.51 -11.42 1.59
N PRO A 202 5.81 -11.76 1.41
CA PRO A 202 6.71 -10.93 0.62
C PRO A 202 6.09 -10.76 -0.77
N HIS A 203 6.29 -9.61 -1.41
CA HIS A 203 5.77 -9.37 -2.76
C HIS A 203 6.91 -9.52 -3.75
N PRO A 204 7.28 -10.76 -4.12
CA PRO A 204 8.35 -10.96 -5.07
C PRO A 204 7.95 -10.29 -6.38
N ARG A 205 8.95 -9.66 -7.00
CA ARG A 205 8.82 -9.16 -8.36
C ARG A 205 8.47 -10.33 -9.27
N ARG A 206 7.37 -10.23 -10.03
CA ARG A 206 7.08 -11.17 -11.11
C ARG A 206 8.17 -11.00 -12.18
N LEU A 207 8.89 -12.07 -12.50
CA LEU A 207 9.91 -12.04 -13.55
C LEU A 207 9.22 -12.08 -14.92
N GLU A 208 9.80 -11.41 -15.94
CA GLU A 208 9.28 -11.48 -17.30
C GLU A 208 9.16 -12.95 -17.75
N GLY A 209 7.95 -13.37 -18.15
CA GLY A 209 7.65 -14.73 -18.58
C GLY A 209 6.92 -15.61 -17.56
N GLU A 210 6.70 -15.13 -16.32
CA GLU A 210 5.83 -15.83 -15.38
C GLU A 210 4.35 -15.56 -15.71
N GLU A 211 3.61 -16.63 -16.01
CA GLU A 211 2.16 -16.62 -16.17
C GLU A 211 1.48 -15.95 -14.96
N PRO A 212 0.36 -15.24 -15.14
CA PRO A 212 -0.40 -14.70 -14.02
C PRO A 212 -0.72 -15.83 -13.04
N ALA A 213 -0.38 -15.61 -11.77
CA ALA A 213 -0.70 -16.58 -10.74
C ALA A 213 -2.18 -16.94 -10.81
N ASP A 214 -2.49 -18.23 -10.93
CA ASP A 214 -3.88 -18.70 -10.94
C ASP A 214 -4.50 -18.34 -9.60
N VAL A 215 -5.34 -17.32 -9.62
CA VAL A 215 -6.02 -16.78 -8.45
C VAL A 215 -6.74 -17.88 -7.67
N ARG A 216 -7.26 -18.93 -8.34
CA ARG A 216 -7.87 -20.07 -7.65
C ARG A 216 -6.84 -20.93 -6.95
N GLN A 217 -5.69 -21.16 -7.57
CA GLN A 217 -4.64 -22.01 -7.03
C GLN A 217 -3.95 -21.35 -5.83
N ASP A 218 -3.70 -20.05 -5.89
CA ASP A 218 -3.10 -19.30 -4.78
C ASP A 218 -4.10 -19.04 -3.65
N MET A 219 -5.38 -18.78 -3.97
CA MET A 219 -6.44 -18.79 -2.95
C MET A 219 -6.56 -20.16 -2.28
N MET A 220 -6.46 -21.26 -3.04
CA MET A 220 -6.44 -22.63 -2.48
C MET A 220 -5.20 -22.89 -1.62
N LYS A 221 -4.01 -22.40 -1.98
CA LYS A 221 -2.81 -22.49 -1.14
C LYS A 221 -2.96 -21.69 0.16
N SER A 222 -3.49 -20.48 0.09
CA SER A 222 -3.75 -19.61 1.25
C SER A 222 -4.84 -20.20 2.17
N LEU A 223 -5.84 -20.90 1.59
CA LEU A 223 -6.83 -21.71 2.31
C LEU A 223 -6.22 -22.99 2.94
N MET A 224 -5.30 -23.66 2.24
CA MET A 224 -4.58 -24.86 2.72
C MET A 224 -3.56 -24.54 3.81
N GLY A 225 -3.07 -23.30 3.89
CA GLY A 225 -2.17 -22.81 4.94
C GLY A 225 -2.77 -22.72 6.35
N GLY A 226 -3.99 -23.26 6.56
CA GLY A 226 -4.65 -23.38 7.86
C GLY A 226 -5.28 -22.08 8.38
N TRP A 227 -4.61 -20.94 8.19
CA TRP A 227 -4.98 -19.66 8.79
C TRP A 227 -6.28 -19.06 8.22
N VAL A 228 -6.50 -19.12 6.90
CA VAL A 228 -7.74 -18.63 6.28
C VAL A 228 -8.91 -19.60 6.52
N SER A 229 -8.64 -20.92 6.58
CA SER A 229 -9.67 -21.94 6.82
C SER A 229 -10.39 -21.78 8.17
N GLU A 230 -9.66 -21.33 9.20
CA GLU A 230 -10.18 -21.11 10.55
C GLU A 230 -11.04 -19.83 10.62
N ARG A 231 -10.67 -18.81 9.84
CA ARG A 231 -11.41 -17.54 9.70
C ARG A 231 -12.68 -17.69 8.86
N VAL A 232 -12.62 -18.45 7.76
CA VAL A 232 -13.79 -18.78 6.93
C VAL A 232 -14.82 -19.60 7.71
N LYS A 233 -14.38 -20.53 8.56
CA LYS A 233 -15.28 -21.23 9.50
C LYS A 233 -15.98 -20.26 10.45
N LYS A 234 -15.24 -19.33 11.06
CA LYS A 234 -15.83 -18.28 11.93
C LYS A 234 -16.83 -17.37 11.19
N VAL A 235 -16.56 -16.98 9.95
CA VAL A 235 -17.47 -16.14 9.13
C VAL A 235 -18.71 -16.90 8.65
N ARG A 236 -18.60 -18.21 8.37
CA ARG A 236 -19.75 -19.06 8.06
C ARG A 236 -20.67 -19.31 9.26
N GLU A 237 -20.15 -19.25 10.48
CA GLU A 237 -20.91 -19.41 11.72
C GLU A 237 -21.60 -18.11 12.17
N LEU A 238 -21.21 -16.95 11.62
CA LEU A 238 -21.70 -15.61 12.00
C LEU A 238 -23.22 -15.41 11.85
N PRO A 239 -23.90 -15.92 10.79
CA PRO A 239 -25.37 -15.85 10.69
C PRO A 239 -26.11 -16.64 11.79
N GLY A 240 -25.52 -17.75 12.26
CA GLY A 240 -26.05 -18.52 13.40
C GLY A 240 -25.82 -17.80 14.73
N LEU A 241 -24.66 -17.16 14.89
CA LEU A 241 -24.26 -16.37 16.06
C LEU A 241 -25.13 -15.11 16.26
N MET A 242 -25.54 -14.43 15.18
CA MET A 242 -26.46 -13.28 15.24
C MET A 242 -27.90 -13.68 15.59
N ARG A 243 -28.30 -14.91 15.27
CA ARG A 243 -29.65 -15.44 15.55
C ARG A 243 -29.83 -15.85 17.01
N GLU A 244 -28.77 -16.29 17.67
CA GLU A 244 -28.75 -16.67 19.09
C GLU A 244 -28.49 -15.50 20.05
N ALA A 245 -27.89 -14.39 19.57
CA ALA A 245 -27.67 -13.18 20.36
C ALA A 245 -28.96 -12.43 20.74
N GLY A 246 -30.11 -12.78 20.11
CA GLY A 246 -31.43 -12.23 20.42
C GLY A 246 -32.17 -12.88 21.59
N SER A 247 -31.67 -13.97 22.17
CA SER A 247 -32.30 -14.63 23.32
C SER A 247 -31.53 -14.33 24.61
N THR A 248 -32.19 -13.59 25.49
CA THR A 248 -31.78 -13.18 26.83
C THR A 248 -31.18 -14.32 27.66
N GLY A 249 -29.99 -14.10 28.24
CA GLY A 249 -29.40 -15.01 29.22
C GLY A 249 -30.12 -14.92 30.56
N ALA A 250 -30.86 -15.97 30.91
CA ALA A 250 -31.25 -16.27 32.28
C ALA A 250 -30.18 -17.16 32.94
N GLU A 251 -29.86 -16.83 34.20
CA GLU A 251 -29.11 -17.63 35.18
C GLU A 251 -27.59 -17.83 34.96
N GLY A 252 -26.81 -16.94 35.59
CA GLY A 252 -25.55 -17.25 36.30
C GLY A 252 -24.37 -17.85 35.54
N LYS A 253 -24.49 -18.12 34.23
CA LYS A 253 -23.39 -18.54 33.36
C LYS A 253 -22.94 -17.34 32.53
N PRO A 254 -21.61 -17.19 32.27
CA PRO A 254 -21.13 -16.13 31.41
C PRO A 254 -21.90 -16.18 30.08
N SER A 255 -22.33 -15.03 29.61
CA SER A 255 -23.01 -14.90 28.34
C SER A 255 -22.13 -15.49 27.25
N ARG A 256 -22.74 -15.98 26.17
CA ARG A 256 -21.94 -16.58 25.08
C ARG A 256 -21.03 -15.54 24.41
N ALA A 257 -21.37 -14.25 24.49
CA ALA A 257 -20.53 -13.14 24.08
C ALA A 257 -19.29 -12.98 24.96
N GLU A 258 -19.43 -13.15 26.28
CA GLU A 258 -18.29 -13.17 27.22
C GLU A 258 -17.36 -14.35 26.93
N ARG A 259 -17.90 -15.54 26.60
CA ARG A 259 -17.08 -16.69 26.18
C ARG A 259 -16.30 -16.45 24.89
N ILE A 260 -16.93 -15.81 23.90
CA ILE A 260 -16.25 -15.46 22.64
C ILE A 260 -15.18 -14.40 22.86
N ALA A 261 -15.42 -13.43 23.73
CA ALA A 261 -14.42 -12.43 24.12
C ALA A 261 -13.24 -13.08 24.86
N GLU A 262 -13.49 -14.04 25.75
CA GLU A 262 -12.45 -14.82 26.43
C GLU A 262 -11.62 -15.66 25.45
N ASP A 263 -12.24 -16.30 24.46
CA ASP A 263 -11.54 -17.08 23.43
C ASP A 263 -10.67 -16.17 22.53
N ILE A 264 -11.18 -15.00 22.13
CA ILE A 264 -10.41 -14.02 21.35
C ILE A 264 -9.22 -13.51 22.18
N GLN A 265 -9.42 -13.17 23.44
CA GLN A 265 -8.34 -12.72 24.32
C GLN A 265 -7.26 -13.81 24.50
N ARG A 266 -7.67 -15.06 24.67
CA ARG A 266 -6.77 -16.21 24.80
C ARG A 266 -5.92 -16.44 23.56
N ASP A 267 -6.46 -16.18 22.37
CA ASP A 267 -5.73 -16.33 21.12
C ASP A 267 -4.77 -15.14 20.87
N LEU A 268 -5.15 -13.93 21.29
CA LEU A 268 -4.24 -12.78 21.29
C LEU A 268 -3.04 -13.00 22.22
N ASP A 269 -3.26 -13.52 23.43
CA ASP A 269 -2.19 -13.83 24.38
C ASP A 269 -1.22 -14.90 23.85
N LYS A 270 -1.72 -15.87 23.08
CA LYS A 270 -0.86 -16.88 22.41
C LYS A 270 0.00 -16.26 21.31
N LEU A 271 -0.54 -15.31 20.56
CA LEU A 271 0.18 -14.60 19.49
C LEU A 271 1.27 -13.70 20.07
N GLU A 272 1.01 -13.00 21.17
CA GLU A 272 2.02 -12.22 21.89
C GLU A 272 3.16 -13.11 22.40
N LYS A 273 2.84 -14.22 23.06
CA LYS A 273 3.87 -15.18 23.52
C LYS A 273 4.68 -15.78 22.37
N LYS A 274 4.08 -16.00 21.21
CA LYS A 274 4.79 -16.47 20.01
C LYS A 274 5.72 -15.40 19.45
N LYS A 275 5.31 -14.13 19.49
CA LYS A 275 6.12 -12.98 19.08
C LYS A 275 7.32 -12.76 20.02
N GLU A 276 7.11 -12.88 21.33
CA GLU A 276 8.19 -12.79 22.34
C GLU A 276 9.23 -13.90 22.17
N ARG A 277 8.80 -15.15 21.93
CA ARG A 277 9.72 -16.26 21.66
C ARG A 277 10.56 -16.02 20.42
N ARG A 278 9.94 -15.55 19.33
CA ARG A 278 10.64 -15.25 18.07
C ARG A 278 11.67 -14.12 18.24
N ASN A 279 11.31 -13.06 18.96
CA ASN A 279 12.24 -11.96 19.29
C ASN A 279 13.40 -12.43 20.19
N SER A 280 13.15 -13.37 21.11
CA SER A 280 14.20 -13.93 21.98
C SER A 280 15.16 -14.88 21.24
N GLU A 281 14.68 -15.55 20.19
CA GLU A 281 15.49 -16.41 19.32
C GLU A 281 16.36 -15.55 18.38
N GLU A 282 15.79 -14.50 17.77
CA GLU A 282 16.52 -13.53 16.94
C GLU A 282 17.58 -12.74 17.75
N SER A 283 17.35 -12.49 19.04
CA SER A 283 18.33 -11.88 19.96
C SER A 283 19.50 -12.83 20.27
N LYS A 284 19.23 -14.12 20.49
CA LYS A 284 20.26 -15.13 20.79
C LYS A 284 21.12 -15.49 19.58
N GLU A 285 20.59 -15.31 18.37
CA GLU A 285 21.32 -15.54 17.13
C GLU A 285 22.25 -14.35 16.81
N LYS A 286 21.88 -13.13 17.19
CA LYS A 286 22.75 -11.93 17.08
C LYS A 286 23.90 -11.90 18.09
N ASP A 287 23.76 -12.49 19.28
CA ASP A 287 24.85 -12.59 20.27
C ASP A 287 25.86 -13.72 19.97
N ARG A 288 25.60 -14.55 18.94
CA ARG A 288 26.45 -15.70 18.56
C ARG A 288 27.22 -15.50 17.25
N GLY A 289 27.08 -14.36 16.59
CA GLY A 289 27.82 -13.97 15.38
C GLY A 289 28.70 -12.76 15.62
#